data_AF-A0A6N7PMW8-F1
#
_entry.id   AF-A0A6N7PMW8-F1
#
_cell.length_a   1.000
_cell.length_b   1.000
_cell.length_c   1.000
_cell.angle_alpha   90.00
_cell.angle_beta   90.00
_cell.angle_gamma   90.00
#
_symmetry.space_group_name_H-M   'P 1'
#
loop_
_entity.id
_entity.type
_entity.pdbx_description
1 polymer ?
#
loop_
_entity_poly.entity_id
_entity_poly.type
_entity_poly.pdbx_seq_one_letter_code
_entity_poly.pdbx_strand_id
1 'polypeptide(L)'
;MAEKERDDDRDEDEGETENEGETENEAEGGAEPEPEPEAEAKSKAQLAAAEKQAAAEAAKGKAPAKKTAKVGKAGPKRAQPPSSASLGKSMVLFVVVVGTLAAGFALLGQERGGGGPRGPAWKPGQTVDVEITLVAGDKRELNCAATDEVNGRHCSFETPQKVWGKGDPGDDKKTLRPYTSTDNVQFVAAGLWSEPALAGNLPATRFSVKCKYTVEGKLKSPTFHWESGWEGQPRGEMLAGLLSGCTLVP
;
A
#
# COMPACT_ATOMS: atom_id res chain seq x y z
N MET A 1 47.61 8.55 60.31
CA MET A 1 46.29 8.47 60.98
C MET A 1 45.36 7.84 59.97
N ALA A 2 44.95 6.61 60.28
CA ALA A 2 44.23 5.69 59.41
C ALA A 2 42.92 5.30 60.11
N GLU A 3 41.79 5.44 59.44
CA GLU A 3 40.46 4.96 59.83
C GLU A 3 40.08 3.93 58.76
N LYS A 4 40.24 2.62 59.01
CA LYS A 4 39.42 1.67 59.78
C LYS A 4 38.06 1.37 59.13
N GLU A 5 38.06 0.21 58.48
CA GLU A 5 36.95 -0.58 57.93
C GLU A 5 35.80 -0.83 58.91
N ARG A 6 34.58 -0.96 58.35
CA ARG A 6 33.55 -1.90 58.80
C ARG A 6 32.83 -2.47 57.58
N ASP A 7 33.12 -3.74 57.34
CA ASP A 7 32.28 -4.71 56.66
C ASP A 7 30.95 -4.90 57.41
N ASP A 8 29.85 -4.99 56.67
CA ASP A 8 28.56 -5.47 57.14
C ASP A 8 28.06 -6.49 56.11
N ASP A 9 28.24 -7.77 56.46
CA ASP A 9 27.68 -8.95 55.85
C ASP A 9 26.14 -8.87 55.75
N ARG A 10 25.57 -9.22 54.59
CA ARG A 10 24.17 -9.67 54.58
C ARG A 10 23.83 -10.62 53.42
N ASP A 11 23.84 -11.89 53.79
CA ASP A 11 22.93 -12.99 53.46
C ASP A 11 22.65 -13.31 51.98
N GLU A 12 23.24 -14.44 51.60
CA GLU A 12 22.90 -15.33 50.50
C GLU A 12 21.46 -15.87 50.68
N ASP A 13 20.60 -15.68 49.67
CA ASP A 13 19.31 -16.38 49.55
C ASP A 13 19.37 -17.24 48.28
N GLU A 14 19.79 -18.49 48.48
CA GLU A 14 19.73 -19.56 47.48
C GLU A 14 18.33 -20.16 47.49
N GLY A 15 17.53 -19.84 46.47
CA GLY A 15 16.23 -20.45 46.21
C GLY A 15 16.29 -21.37 45.01
N GLU A 16 16.73 -22.61 45.23
CA GLU A 16 16.58 -23.72 44.30
C GLU A 16 15.10 -24.17 44.26
N THR A 17 14.50 -24.22 43.08
CA THR A 17 13.31 -25.05 42.84
C THR A 17 13.53 -25.89 41.60
N GLU A 18 13.94 -27.13 41.86
CA GLU A 18 13.88 -28.27 40.97
C GLU A 18 12.41 -28.56 40.63
N ASN A 19 12.09 -28.73 39.34
CA ASN A 19 10.83 -29.34 38.92
C ASN A 19 11.15 -30.35 37.81
N GLU A 20 11.49 -31.55 38.27
CA GLU A 20 11.56 -32.76 37.46
C GLU A 20 10.13 -33.28 37.27
N GLY A 21 9.70 -33.33 36.01
CA GLY A 21 8.41 -33.88 35.60
C GLY A 21 8.60 -34.72 34.35
N GLU A 22 9.18 -35.90 34.54
CA GLU A 22 9.17 -37.00 33.57
C GLU A 22 7.71 -37.44 33.34
N THR A 23 7.31 -37.59 32.08
CA THR A 23 6.20 -38.47 31.73
C THR A 23 6.57 -39.19 30.45
N GLU A 24 7.11 -40.39 30.66
CA GLU A 24 7.33 -41.40 29.65
C GLU A 24 5.97 -41.92 29.15
N ASN A 25 5.81 -42.01 27.83
CA ASN A 25 4.86 -42.91 27.20
C ASN A 25 5.46 -43.36 25.87
N GLU A 26 6.14 -44.50 25.92
CA GLU A 26 6.40 -45.35 24.77
C GLU A 26 5.15 -46.18 24.48
N ALA A 27 4.75 -46.29 23.21
CA ALA A 27 4.67 -47.57 22.49
C ALA A 27 3.80 -47.51 21.23
N GLU A 28 4.44 -47.92 20.13
CA GLU A 28 3.93 -48.72 19.01
C GLU A 28 2.94 -48.14 18.00
N GLY A 29 3.47 -47.94 16.78
CA GLY A 29 3.22 -48.89 15.70
C GLY A 29 2.01 -48.64 14.80
N GLY A 30 2.25 -48.15 13.58
CA GLY A 30 1.22 -48.18 12.54
C GLY A 30 1.54 -47.40 11.27
N ALA A 31 2.22 -48.08 10.35
CA ALA A 31 2.11 -47.96 8.88
C ALA A 31 2.36 -46.60 8.20
N GLU A 32 3.45 -46.58 7.41
CA GLU A 32 3.57 -45.80 6.17
C GLU A 32 2.30 -45.89 5.31
N PRO A 33 1.94 -44.77 4.69
CA PRO A 33 1.89 -44.82 3.24
C PRO A 33 2.70 -43.69 2.59
N GLU A 34 3.61 -44.09 1.71
CA GLU A 34 3.95 -43.30 0.52
C GLU A 34 2.67 -42.91 -0.23
N PRO A 35 2.58 -41.65 -0.68
CA PRO A 35 2.15 -41.47 -2.05
C PRO A 35 3.20 -40.69 -2.86
N GLU A 36 3.77 -41.41 -3.83
CA GLU A 36 4.38 -40.87 -5.03
C GLU A 36 3.39 -40.03 -5.87
N PRO A 37 3.89 -39.26 -6.86
CA PRO A 37 3.43 -37.91 -7.18
C PRO A 37 2.53 -37.85 -8.43
N GLU A 38 1.32 -37.29 -8.32
CA GLU A 38 0.55 -36.84 -9.48
C GLU A 38 -0.39 -35.68 -9.12
N ALA A 39 -0.03 -34.45 -9.52
CA ALA A 39 -0.97 -33.44 -10.06
C ALA A 39 -0.28 -32.09 -10.37
N GLU A 40 0.86 -32.11 -11.05
CA GLU A 40 1.24 -30.99 -11.93
C GLU A 40 0.32 -30.99 -13.16
N ALA A 41 -0.92 -30.50 -13.04
CA ALA A 41 -1.80 -30.33 -14.21
C ALA A 41 -2.96 -29.33 -14.02
N LYS A 42 -2.81 -28.24 -13.27
CA LYS A 42 -3.80 -27.13 -13.26
C LYS A 42 -3.19 -25.72 -13.32
N SER A 43 -1.94 -25.61 -13.79
CA SER A 43 -1.20 -24.35 -13.96
C SER A 43 -1.21 -23.79 -15.41
N LYS A 44 -2.16 -24.20 -16.27
CA LYS A 44 -2.18 -23.74 -17.68
C LYS A 44 -3.54 -23.46 -18.32
N ALA A 45 -4.60 -23.26 -17.53
CA ALA A 45 -5.95 -23.00 -18.06
C ALA A 45 -6.59 -21.68 -17.60
N GLN A 46 -5.83 -20.74 -17.03
CA GLN A 46 -6.33 -19.39 -16.69
C GLN A 46 -5.48 -18.24 -17.28
N LEU A 47 -4.49 -18.55 -18.11
CA LEU A 47 -3.71 -17.57 -18.89
C LEU A 47 -4.15 -17.51 -20.38
N ALA A 48 -5.38 -17.91 -20.71
CA ALA A 48 -5.90 -17.89 -22.08
C ALA A 48 -7.32 -17.28 -22.20
N ALA A 49 -7.69 -16.38 -21.28
CA ALA A 49 -8.99 -15.70 -21.29
C ALA A 49 -8.90 -14.16 -21.34
N ALA A 50 -7.73 -13.59 -21.62
CA ALA A 50 -7.53 -12.13 -21.73
C ALA A 50 -6.98 -11.66 -23.09
N GLU A 51 -6.82 -12.55 -24.08
CA GLU A 51 -6.22 -12.20 -25.39
C GLU A 51 -7.11 -12.55 -26.59
N LYS A 52 -8.44 -12.56 -26.42
CA LYS A 52 -9.38 -12.78 -27.53
C LYS A 52 -10.62 -11.90 -27.48
N GLN A 53 -10.41 -10.61 -27.21
CA GLN A 53 -11.41 -9.55 -27.41
C GLN A 53 -10.89 -8.43 -28.32
N ALA A 54 -10.03 -8.78 -29.27
CA ALA A 54 -9.78 -7.99 -30.46
C ALA A 54 -9.92 -8.94 -31.66
N ALA A 55 -10.73 -8.56 -32.65
CA ALA A 55 -11.05 -9.30 -33.88
C ALA A 55 -12.18 -10.35 -33.82
N ALA A 56 -13.43 -9.91 -33.65
CA ALA A 56 -14.61 -10.65 -34.15
C ALA A 56 -15.87 -9.75 -34.31
N GLU A 57 -15.76 -8.58 -34.93
CA GLU A 57 -16.92 -7.92 -35.56
C GLU A 57 -16.62 -7.64 -37.03
N ALA A 58 -16.43 -8.73 -37.77
CA ALA A 58 -16.45 -8.72 -39.22
C ALA A 58 -17.33 -9.88 -39.69
N ALA A 59 -18.58 -9.53 -39.96
CA ALA A 59 -19.38 -10.02 -41.08
C ALA A 59 -19.46 -11.54 -41.31
N LYS A 60 -20.62 -12.13 -41.01
CA LYS A 60 -21.19 -13.15 -41.91
C LYS A 60 -22.69 -13.40 -41.71
N GLY A 61 -23.40 -13.26 -42.83
CA GLY A 61 -24.66 -13.94 -43.13
C GLY A 61 -25.87 -13.01 -43.06
N LYS A 62 -26.83 -13.06 -43.97
CA LYS A 62 -27.06 -13.82 -45.20
C LYS A 62 -28.30 -13.17 -45.85
N ALA A 63 -28.37 -13.15 -47.17
CA ALA A 63 -29.55 -12.73 -47.93
C ALA A 63 -30.79 -13.61 -47.64
N PRO A 64 -32.01 -13.17 -48.03
CA PRO A 64 -32.53 -13.64 -49.31
C PRO A 64 -33.28 -12.61 -50.17
N ALA A 65 -33.44 -12.99 -51.44
CA ALA A 65 -33.92 -12.22 -52.59
C ALA A 65 -35.44 -11.98 -52.66
N LYS A 66 -35.84 -10.94 -53.41
CA LYS A 66 -36.87 -11.01 -54.47
C LYS A 66 -36.95 -9.72 -55.31
N LYS A 67 -36.81 -9.89 -56.64
CA LYS A 67 -37.58 -9.37 -57.80
C LYS A 67 -38.11 -7.92 -57.74
N THR A 68 -38.05 -7.05 -58.75
CA THR A 68 -38.32 -7.23 -60.19
C THR A 68 -37.97 -5.94 -60.95
N ALA A 69 -37.77 -6.06 -62.26
CA ALA A 69 -37.33 -5.05 -63.22
C ALA A 69 -38.22 -3.81 -63.39
N LYS A 70 -37.61 -2.68 -63.80
CA LYS A 70 -38.11 -1.88 -64.93
C LYS A 70 -37.02 -0.99 -65.54
N VAL A 71 -36.86 -1.14 -66.86
CA VAL A 71 -36.04 -0.34 -67.77
C VAL A 71 -36.65 1.05 -67.93
N GLY A 72 -35.82 2.09 -67.92
CA GLY A 72 -36.20 3.47 -68.24
C GLY A 72 -34.97 4.33 -68.53
N LYS A 73 -34.65 4.48 -69.82
CA LYS A 73 -33.53 5.25 -70.38
C LYS A 73 -33.98 6.72 -70.51
N ALA A 74 -33.31 7.68 -69.86
CA ALA A 74 -33.36 9.11 -70.25
C ALA A 74 -32.28 9.97 -69.54
N GLY A 75 -31.32 10.48 -70.33
CA GLY A 75 -30.75 11.83 -70.18
C GLY A 75 -29.58 12.04 -69.19
N PRO A 76 -28.41 12.52 -69.65
CA PRO A 76 -27.32 12.92 -68.77
C PRO A 76 -27.56 14.34 -68.27
N LYS A 77 -27.67 14.54 -66.95
CA LYS A 77 -27.40 15.82 -66.31
C LYS A 77 -26.29 15.63 -65.29
N ARG A 78 -25.12 16.13 -65.69
CA ARG A 78 -23.88 16.26 -64.94
C ARG A 78 -24.18 17.01 -63.62
N ALA A 79 -24.27 16.27 -62.51
CA ALA A 79 -24.26 16.88 -61.18
C ALA A 79 -22.84 17.38 -60.92
N GLN A 80 -22.69 18.69 -60.73
CA GLN A 80 -21.43 19.29 -60.29
C GLN A 80 -21.03 18.65 -58.95
N PRO A 81 -19.74 18.34 -58.74
CA PRO A 81 -19.27 17.95 -57.41
C PRO A 81 -19.56 19.10 -56.44
N PRO A 82 -20.11 18.85 -55.23
CA PRO A 82 -20.20 19.88 -54.22
C PRO A 82 -18.79 20.41 -53.97
N SER A 83 -18.62 21.71 -54.10
CA SER A 83 -17.35 22.39 -53.90
C SER A 83 -16.72 21.94 -52.59
N SER A 84 -15.55 21.30 -52.67
CA SER A 84 -14.68 20.93 -51.54
C SER A 84 -14.05 22.16 -50.87
N ALA A 85 -14.84 23.20 -50.62
CA ALA A 85 -14.41 24.50 -50.12
C ALA A 85 -14.77 24.74 -48.64
N SER A 86 -15.05 23.66 -47.88
CA SER A 86 -15.50 23.77 -46.48
C SER A 86 -14.61 23.07 -45.45
N LEU A 87 -13.61 22.27 -45.86
CA LEU A 87 -12.75 21.55 -44.90
C LEU A 87 -11.86 22.51 -44.06
N GLY A 88 -11.41 23.62 -44.64
CA GLY A 88 -10.50 24.55 -43.95
C GLY A 88 -11.13 25.29 -42.77
N LYS A 89 -12.41 25.67 -42.87
CA LYS A 89 -13.11 26.39 -41.79
C LYS A 89 -13.43 25.47 -40.60
N SER A 90 -13.70 24.19 -40.86
CA SER A 90 -13.93 23.19 -39.81
C SER A 90 -12.65 22.86 -39.04
N MET A 91 -11.50 22.80 -39.73
CA MET A 91 -10.21 22.51 -39.09
C MET A 91 -9.74 23.65 -38.18
N VAL A 92 -9.95 24.91 -38.57
CA VAL A 92 -9.60 26.06 -37.72
C VAL A 92 -10.45 26.08 -36.44
N LEU A 93 -11.75 25.81 -36.54
CA LEU A 93 -12.63 25.76 -35.36
C LEU A 93 -12.23 24.61 -34.42
N PHE A 94 -11.87 23.45 -34.96
CA PHE A 94 -11.38 22.32 -34.16
C PHE A 94 -10.07 22.66 -33.42
N VAL A 95 -9.10 23.31 -34.07
CA VAL A 95 -7.84 23.70 -33.43
C VAL A 95 -8.07 24.76 -32.34
N VAL A 96 -8.99 25.69 -32.54
CA VAL A 96 -9.33 26.69 -31.50
C VAL A 96 -10.02 26.02 -30.31
N VAL A 97 -10.97 25.12 -30.54
CA VAL A 97 -11.68 24.43 -29.45
C VAL A 97 -10.75 23.49 -28.70
N VAL A 98 -9.97 22.66 -29.40
CA VAL A 98 -9.00 21.75 -28.74
C VAL A 98 -7.87 22.53 -28.09
N GLY A 99 -7.40 23.62 -28.70
CA GLY A 99 -6.37 24.49 -28.13
C GLY A 99 -6.83 25.20 -26.86
N THR A 100 -8.07 25.73 -26.84
CA THR A 100 -8.64 26.38 -25.65
C THR A 100 -8.95 25.36 -24.55
N LEU A 101 -9.47 24.19 -24.89
CA LEU A 101 -9.66 23.09 -23.93
C LEU A 101 -8.31 22.61 -23.38
N ALA A 102 -7.30 22.38 -24.21
CA ALA A 102 -5.97 21.95 -23.77
C ALA A 102 -5.30 23.00 -22.88
N ALA A 103 -5.41 24.30 -23.20
CA ALA A 103 -4.93 25.38 -22.35
C ALA A 103 -5.71 25.44 -21.02
N GLY A 104 -7.03 25.25 -21.05
CA GLY A 104 -7.86 25.14 -19.86
C GLY A 104 -7.48 23.95 -18.98
N PHE A 105 -7.30 22.76 -19.56
CA PHE A 105 -6.83 21.57 -18.84
C PHE A 105 -5.39 21.69 -18.37
N ALA A 106 -4.51 22.43 -19.05
CA ALA A 106 -3.17 22.71 -18.56
C ALA A 106 -3.22 23.63 -17.34
N LEU A 107 -3.98 24.74 -17.40
CA LEU A 107 -4.13 25.67 -16.29
C LEU A 107 -4.84 25.05 -15.08
N LEU A 108 -5.98 24.39 -15.27
CA LEU A 108 -6.71 23.73 -14.18
C LEU A 108 -6.04 22.40 -13.75
N GLY A 109 -5.32 21.74 -14.65
CA GLY A 109 -4.58 20.51 -14.36
C GLY A 109 -3.28 20.75 -13.59
N GLN A 110 -2.69 21.95 -13.68
CA GLN A 110 -1.57 22.33 -12.81
C GLN A 110 -1.98 22.50 -11.35
N GLU A 111 -3.23 22.91 -11.08
CA GLU A 111 -3.74 23.02 -9.71
C GLU A 111 -4.17 21.67 -9.11
N ARG A 112 -4.44 20.66 -9.95
CA ARG A 112 -4.96 19.35 -9.52
C ARG A 112 -4.05 18.14 -9.81
N GLY A 113 -2.97 18.29 -10.57
CA GLY A 113 -2.28 17.16 -11.19
C GLY A 113 -0.77 17.03 -11.00
N GLY A 114 -0.07 18.04 -10.46
CA GLY A 114 1.41 18.02 -10.41
C GLY A 114 2.04 18.10 -9.02
N GLY A 115 1.33 18.67 -8.06
CA GLY A 115 1.76 18.73 -6.67
C GLY A 115 0.67 18.09 -5.83
N GLY A 116 0.89 16.87 -5.37
CA GLY A 116 0.19 16.42 -4.16
C GLY A 116 0.40 17.45 -3.03
N PRO A 117 -0.32 17.33 -1.90
CA PRO A 117 -0.02 18.14 -0.71
C PRO A 117 1.50 18.22 -0.58
N ARG A 118 2.06 19.44 -0.57
CA ARG A 118 3.52 19.59 -0.38
C ARG A 118 3.81 18.80 0.88
N GLY A 119 4.48 17.67 0.71
CA GLY A 119 4.82 16.80 1.81
C GLY A 119 5.47 17.64 2.90
N PRO A 120 5.32 17.25 4.17
CA PRO A 120 5.89 18.00 5.27
C PRO A 120 7.35 18.31 4.97
N ALA A 121 7.80 19.54 5.21
CA ALA A 121 9.19 19.95 4.96
C ALA A 121 10.16 19.40 6.02
N TRP A 122 9.88 18.19 6.55
CA TRP A 122 10.69 17.56 7.58
C TRP A 122 11.95 16.96 6.97
N LYS A 123 13.04 16.98 7.74
CA LYS A 123 14.34 16.46 7.33
C LYS A 123 14.77 15.30 8.23
N PRO A 124 15.54 14.32 7.70
CA PRO A 124 16.20 13.33 8.56
C PRO A 124 17.02 14.01 9.66
N GLY A 125 16.94 13.48 10.88
CA GLY A 125 17.51 14.04 12.10
C GLY A 125 16.64 15.07 12.83
N GLN A 126 15.50 15.47 12.26
CA GLN A 126 14.59 16.42 12.89
C GLN A 126 13.61 15.70 13.83
N THR A 127 13.34 16.29 14.99
CA THR A 127 12.21 15.91 15.84
C THR A 127 11.09 16.92 15.67
N VAL A 128 9.87 16.44 15.47
CA VAL A 128 8.66 17.24 15.31
C VAL A 128 7.53 16.68 16.16
N ASP A 129 6.69 17.57 16.70
CA ASP A 129 5.46 17.15 17.36
C ASP A 129 4.41 16.83 16.29
N VAL A 130 3.84 15.63 16.35
CA VAL A 130 2.80 15.18 15.44
C VAL A 130 1.57 14.75 16.22
N GLU A 131 0.40 15.04 15.66
CA GLU A 131 -0.87 14.53 16.15
C GLU A 131 -1.39 13.48 15.17
N ILE A 132 -1.66 12.27 15.66
CA ILE A 132 -2.05 11.11 14.86
C ILE A 132 -3.45 10.70 15.29
N THR A 133 -4.35 10.53 14.32
CA THR A 133 -5.69 9.97 14.57
C THR A 133 -5.68 8.47 14.37
N LEU A 134 -6.21 7.73 15.33
CA LEU A 134 -6.17 6.27 15.41
C LEU A 134 -7.52 5.68 15.78
N VAL A 135 -7.68 4.39 15.49
CA VAL A 135 -8.66 3.49 16.13
C VAL A 135 -7.93 2.33 16.82
N ALA A 136 -8.57 1.68 17.79
CA ALA A 136 -7.94 0.57 18.51
C ALA A 136 -7.51 -0.61 17.59
N GLY A 137 -8.21 -0.82 16.47
CA GLY A 137 -7.88 -1.86 15.46
C GLY A 137 -6.56 -1.63 14.73
N ASP A 138 -6.12 -0.38 14.63
CA ASP A 138 -4.92 0.03 13.88
C ASP A 138 -3.64 -0.68 14.36
N LYS A 139 -3.61 -1.13 15.63
CA LYS A 139 -2.51 -1.92 16.18
C LYS A 139 -2.24 -3.21 15.41
N ARG A 140 -3.22 -3.76 14.71
CA ARG A 140 -3.09 -5.01 13.92
C ARG A 140 -3.24 -4.77 12.43
N GLU A 141 -3.96 -3.73 12.05
CA GLU A 141 -4.36 -3.49 10.66
C GLU A 141 -3.32 -2.66 9.89
N LEU A 142 -2.63 -1.73 10.57
CA LEU A 142 -1.61 -0.88 9.94
C LEU A 142 -0.31 -1.63 9.75
N ASN A 143 -0.01 -1.98 8.50
CA ASN A 143 1.24 -2.61 8.09
C ASN A 143 1.80 -1.93 6.84
N CYS A 144 3.11 -2.04 6.65
CA CYS A 144 3.75 -1.69 5.38
C CYS A 144 4.55 -2.87 4.84
N ALA A 145 4.91 -2.77 3.55
CA ALA A 145 5.84 -3.65 2.88
C ALA A 145 6.97 -2.84 2.22
N ALA A 146 8.21 -3.15 2.56
CA ALA A 146 9.41 -2.59 1.93
C ALA A 146 10.60 -3.51 2.20
N THR A 147 11.54 -3.59 1.26
CA THR A 147 12.78 -4.36 1.40
C THR A 147 13.87 -3.62 2.18
N ASP A 148 13.74 -2.31 2.29
CA ASP A 148 14.76 -1.44 2.88
C ASP A 148 14.56 -1.33 4.40
N GLU A 149 15.67 -1.21 5.13
CA GLU A 149 15.70 -0.92 6.56
C GLU A 149 16.11 0.54 6.80
N VAL A 150 15.54 1.17 7.83
CA VAL A 150 15.90 2.52 8.26
C VAL A 150 16.33 2.46 9.72
N ASN A 151 17.61 2.68 10.00
CA ASN A 151 18.20 2.58 11.35
C ASN A 151 17.83 1.28 12.10
N GLY A 152 17.85 0.15 11.39
CA GLY A 152 17.52 -1.17 11.94
C GLY A 152 16.02 -1.41 12.15
N ARG A 153 15.16 -0.52 11.65
CA ARG A 153 13.70 -0.69 11.61
C ARG A 153 13.26 -1.12 10.22
N HIS A 154 12.21 -1.91 10.17
CA HIS A 154 11.72 -2.51 8.93
C HIS A 154 10.19 -2.54 8.92
N CYS A 155 9.62 -2.62 7.72
CA CYS A 155 8.21 -2.93 7.57
C CYS A 155 7.89 -4.36 8.06
N SER A 156 6.64 -4.63 8.43
CA SER A 156 6.19 -5.99 8.80
C SER A 156 6.38 -7.00 7.65
N PHE A 157 6.43 -6.50 6.41
CA PHE A 157 6.58 -7.29 5.19
C PHE A 157 7.74 -6.76 4.33
N GLU A 158 8.39 -7.64 3.58
CA GLU A 158 9.33 -7.27 2.50
C GLU A 158 8.56 -6.92 1.23
N THR A 159 7.53 -7.71 0.94
CA THR A 159 6.60 -7.51 -0.18
C THR A 159 5.18 -7.83 0.30
N PRO A 160 4.12 -7.43 -0.42
CA PRO A 160 2.75 -7.74 -0.01
C PRO A 160 2.44 -9.23 0.24
N GLN A 161 3.27 -10.13 -0.31
CA GLN A 161 3.15 -11.59 -0.19
C GLN A 161 4.22 -12.22 0.70
N LYS A 162 5.19 -11.46 1.21
CA LYS A 162 6.33 -11.97 1.96
C LYS A 162 6.51 -11.19 3.27
N VAL A 163 6.28 -11.87 4.38
CA VAL A 163 6.56 -11.37 5.73
C VAL A 163 8.06 -11.12 5.87
N TRP A 164 8.41 -10.12 6.68
CA TRP A 164 9.81 -9.81 6.96
C TRP A 164 10.54 -11.00 7.60
N GLY A 165 11.67 -11.40 7.00
CA GLY A 165 12.35 -12.64 7.39
C GLY A 165 13.29 -12.54 8.60
N LYS A 166 13.50 -11.35 9.17
CA LYS A 166 14.48 -11.13 10.25
C LYS A 166 13.85 -10.51 11.49
N GLY A 167 13.98 -11.17 12.64
CA GLY A 167 13.51 -10.64 13.92
C GLY A 167 12.05 -10.96 14.21
N ASP A 168 11.54 -10.39 15.30
CA ASP A 168 10.17 -10.62 15.78
C ASP A 168 9.21 -9.61 15.11
N PRO A 169 8.22 -10.07 14.31
CA PRO A 169 7.22 -9.19 13.70
C PRO A 169 6.31 -8.50 14.74
N GLY A 170 6.33 -8.93 16.00
CA GLY A 170 5.62 -8.30 17.11
C GLY A 170 6.37 -7.14 17.77
N ASP A 171 7.66 -6.93 17.47
CA ASP A 171 8.46 -5.85 18.08
C ASP A 171 8.09 -4.50 17.45
N ASP A 172 7.10 -3.83 18.05
CA ASP A 172 6.62 -2.52 17.61
C ASP A 172 7.72 -1.45 17.66
N LYS A 173 8.77 -1.63 18.48
CA LYS A 173 9.91 -0.71 18.48
C LYS A 173 10.78 -0.87 17.24
N LYS A 174 10.71 -1.96 16.49
CA LYS A 174 11.47 -2.15 15.24
C LYS A 174 10.57 -2.18 14.01
N THR A 175 9.28 -2.37 14.21
CA THR A 175 8.31 -2.49 13.13
C THR A 175 7.77 -1.12 12.74
N LEU A 176 8.07 -0.72 11.51
CA LEU A 176 7.55 0.46 10.84
C LEU A 176 6.10 0.24 10.42
N ARG A 177 5.24 1.22 10.72
CA ARG A 177 3.82 1.23 10.35
C ARG A 177 3.46 2.57 9.72
N PRO A 178 2.53 2.58 8.75
CA PRO A 178 2.07 3.81 8.13
C PRO A 178 1.12 4.55 9.05
N TYR A 179 1.28 5.87 9.16
CA TYR A 179 0.42 6.75 9.92
C TYR A 179 0.05 7.98 9.10
N THR A 180 -1.10 8.58 9.43
CA THR A 180 -1.53 9.86 8.88
C THR A 180 -1.74 10.84 10.02
N SER A 181 -1.11 12.01 9.95
CA SER A 181 -1.35 13.07 10.91
C SER A 181 -2.69 13.77 10.67
N THR A 182 -3.15 14.55 11.65
CA THR A 182 -4.33 15.43 11.52
C THR A 182 -4.18 16.46 10.39
N ASP A 183 -2.95 16.82 10.01
CA ASP A 183 -2.62 17.69 8.87
C ASP A 183 -2.61 16.95 7.51
N ASN A 184 -3.09 15.71 7.46
CA ASN A 184 -3.09 14.84 6.27
C ASN A 184 -1.67 14.52 5.75
N VAL A 185 -0.68 14.52 6.64
CA VAL A 185 0.67 14.11 6.32
C VAL A 185 0.80 12.61 6.54
N GLN A 186 1.11 11.86 5.49
CA GLN A 186 1.47 10.45 5.61
C GLN A 186 2.95 10.31 5.93
N PHE A 187 3.27 9.42 6.86
CA PHE A 187 4.64 9.07 7.23
C PHE A 187 4.67 7.65 7.80
N VAL A 188 5.88 7.13 7.99
CA VAL A 188 6.07 5.80 8.56
C VAL A 188 6.83 5.94 9.87
N ALA A 189 6.38 5.22 10.90
CA ALA A 189 7.05 5.26 12.20
C ALA A 189 6.96 3.93 12.94
N ALA A 190 7.85 3.74 13.90
CA ALA A 190 7.82 2.65 14.86
C ALA A 190 7.60 3.18 16.29
N GLY A 191 7.29 2.28 17.22
CA GLY A 191 7.29 2.52 18.66
C GLY A 191 5.99 3.07 19.25
N LEU A 192 5.01 3.45 18.42
CA LEU A 192 3.76 4.02 18.90
C LEU A 192 3.01 3.10 19.86
N TRP A 193 2.85 1.83 19.50
CA TRP A 193 2.07 0.87 20.30
C TRP A 193 2.85 0.33 21.51
N SER A 194 4.13 0.68 21.61
CA SER A 194 4.99 0.42 22.76
C SER A 194 4.91 1.52 23.83
N GLU A 195 4.22 2.64 23.54
CA GLU A 195 4.10 3.75 24.46
C GLU A 195 3.15 3.43 25.62
N PRO A 196 3.51 3.80 26.87
CA PRO A 196 2.72 3.48 28.05
C PRO A 196 1.32 4.12 28.02
N ALA A 197 1.16 5.26 27.37
CA ALA A 197 -0.13 5.92 27.19
C ALA A 197 -1.13 5.09 26.37
N LEU A 198 -0.65 4.11 25.60
CA LEU A 198 -1.43 3.25 24.71
C LEU A 198 -1.56 1.80 25.20
N ALA A 199 -0.97 1.47 26.35
CA ALA A 199 -1.00 0.11 26.93
C ALA A 199 -2.34 -0.23 27.62
N GLY A 200 -3.15 0.78 27.93
CA GLY A 200 -4.41 0.63 28.67
C GLY A 200 -5.65 0.39 27.80
N ASN A 201 -6.82 0.67 28.38
CA ASN A 201 -8.08 0.59 27.66
C ASN A 201 -8.23 1.80 26.73
N LEU A 202 -8.09 1.56 25.43
CA LEU A 202 -8.19 2.60 24.40
C LEU A 202 -9.66 2.97 24.15
N PRO A 203 -9.95 4.21 23.72
CA PRO A 203 -11.29 4.58 23.29
C PRO A 203 -11.79 3.65 22.17
N ALA A 204 -13.07 3.24 22.26
CA ALA A 204 -13.70 2.40 21.23
C ALA A 204 -13.94 3.16 19.91
N THR A 205 -14.03 4.49 19.99
CA THR A 205 -14.13 5.39 18.83
C THR A 205 -12.75 5.87 18.39
N ARG A 206 -12.70 6.59 17.27
CA ARG A 206 -11.49 7.31 16.86
C ARG A 206 -10.99 8.22 17.98
N PHE A 207 -9.68 8.23 18.20
CA PHE A 207 -9.00 9.08 19.17
C PHE A 207 -7.71 9.64 18.55
N SER A 208 -7.18 10.72 19.14
CA SER A 208 -5.92 11.31 18.70
C SER A 208 -4.83 11.14 19.75
N VAL A 209 -3.60 11.03 19.30
CA VAL A 209 -2.40 11.03 20.14
C VAL A 209 -1.42 12.07 19.67
N LYS A 210 -0.84 12.83 20.60
CA LYS A 210 0.28 13.72 20.34
C LYS A 210 1.57 13.00 20.70
N CYS A 211 2.51 12.97 19.77
CA CYS A 211 3.77 12.24 19.90
C CYS A 211 4.92 13.10 19.38
N LYS A 212 6.13 12.83 19.89
CA LYS A 212 7.36 13.33 19.28
C LYS A 212 7.84 12.35 18.22
N TYR A 213 7.80 12.78 16.98
CA TYR A 213 8.31 12.03 15.84
C TYR A 213 9.74 12.45 15.52
N THR A 214 10.68 11.52 15.63
CA THR A 214 12.06 11.72 15.21
C THR A 214 12.25 11.10 13.84
N VAL A 215 12.50 11.93 12.83
CA VAL A 215 12.75 11.49 11.46
C VAL A 215 14.13 10.86 11.41
N GLU A 216 14.19 9.58 11.10
CA GLU A 216 15.43 8.81 11.08
C GLU A 216 15.99 8.67 9.67
N GLY A 217 15.11 8.64 8.67
CA GLY A 217 15.51 8.50 7.28
C GLY A 217 14.33 8.51 6.33
N LYS A 218 14.55 7.88 5.18
CA LYS A 218 13.56 7.76 4.13
C LYS A 218 13.44 6.31 3.69
N LEU A 219 12.20 5.90 3.43
CA LEU A 219 11.85 4.59 2.93
C LEU A 219 11.43 4.72 1.46
N LYS A 220 12.05 3.95 0.58
CA LYS A 220 11.80 4.03 -0.86
C LYS A 220 10.58 3.20 -1.23
N SER A 221 9.54 3.87 -1.72
CA SER A 221 8.37 3.22 -2.33
C SER A 221 7.76 2.10 -1.47
N PRO A 222 7.46 2.35 -0.17
CA PRO A 222 6.76 1.34 0.62
C PRO A 222 5.37 1.07 0.02
N THR A 223 4.84 -0.12 0.25
CA THR A 223 3.42 -0.45 -0.02
C THR A 223 2.68 -0.47 1.30
N PHE A 224 1.48 0.10 1.38
CA PHE A 224 0.72 0.15 2.62
C PHE A 224 -0.40 -0.87 2.60
N HIS A 225 -0.61 -1.49 3.75
CA HIS A 225 -1.75 -2.35 4.00
C HIS A 225 -2.63 -1.68 5.05
N TRP A 226 -3.86 -1.41 4.65
CA TRP A 226 -4.92 -0.91 5.51
C TRP A 226 -5.96 -2.01 5.71
N GLU A 227 -7.02 -1.73 6.48
CA GLU A 227 -8.16 -2.64 6.63
C GLU A 227 -8.76 -3.06 5.27
N SER A 228 -8.78 -2.15 4.29
CA SER A 228 -9.28 -2.41 2.93
C SER A 228 -8.34 -3.24 2.05
N GLY A 229 -7.18 -3.65 2.58
CA GLY A 229 -6.16 -4.41 1.87
C GLY A 229 -4.95 -3.56 1.44
N TRP A 230 -4.19 -4.09 0.47
CA TRP A 230 -2.99 -3.44 -0.04
C TRP A 230 -3.35 -2.27 -0.96
N GLU A 231 -2.91 -1.07 -0.60
CA GLU A 231 -3.00 0.10 -1.46
C GLU A 231 -1.68 0.30 -2.21
N GLY A 232 -1.78 0.80 -3.44
CA GLY A 232 -0.62 1.07 -4.28
C GLY A 232 0.38 2.01 -3.60
N GLN A 233 1.65 1.87 -3.97
CA GLN A 233 2.76 2.63 -3.39
C GLN A 233 2.44 4.14 -3.33
N PRO A 234 2.55 4.82 -2.16
CA PRO A 234 2.72 6.26 -2.13
C PRO A 234 3.78 6.68 -3.15
N ARG A 235 3.47 7.76 -3.88
CA ARG A 235 4.39 8.27 -4.90
C ARG A 235 5.63 8.83 -4.22
N GLY A 236 6.75 8.12 -4.33
CA GLY A 236 8.08 8.60 -3.97
C GLY A 236 8.64 8.03 -2.67
N GLU A 237 9.52 8.81 -2.05
CA GLU A 237 10.17 8.48 -0.78
C GLU A 237 9.29 8.92 0.38
N MET A 238 9.10 8.04 1.36
CA MET A 238 8.35 8.32 2.59
C MET A 238 9.32 8.57 3.73
N LEU A 239 8.99 9.49 4.63
CA LEU A 239 9.77 9.69 5.84
C LEU A 239 9.54 8.54 6.81
N ALA A 240 10.61 8.00 7.38
CA ALA A 240 10.61 6.91 8.34
C ALA A 240 11.29 7.37 9.65
N GLY A 241 10.75 6.95 10.79
CA GLY A 241 11.21 7.44 12.09
C GLY A 241 10.69 6.69 13.31
N LEU A 242 10.93 7.29 14.47
CA LEU A 242 10.49 6.78 15.77
C LEU A 242 9.49 7.75 16.40
N LEU A 243 8.42 7.21 16.97
CA LEU A 243 7.51 7.95 17.84
C LEU A 243 7.89 7.70 19.29
N SER A 244 7.81 8.76 20.10
CA SER A 244 8.10 8.70 21.53
C SER A 244 7.32 9.76 22.30
N GLY A 245 7.14 9.53 23.61
CA GLY A 245 6.51 10.50 24.50
C GLY A 245 5.07 10.80 24.10
N CYS A 246 4.33 9.75 23.72
CA CYS A 246 2.98 9.89 23.22
C CYS A 246 1.99 10.13 24.36
N THR A 247 1.03 11.02 24.13
CA THR A 247 -0.06 11.33 25.06
C THR A 247 -1.40 11.33 24.34
N LEU A 248 -2.42 10.72 24.94
CA LEU A 248 -3.80 10.77 24.44
C LEU A 248 -4.32 12.21 24.47
N VAL A 249 -4.95 12.63 23.38
CA VAL A 249 -5.67 13.90 23.28
C VAL A 249 -7.16 13.60 23.53
N PRO A 250 -7.77 14.22 24.54
CA PRO A 250 -9.19 14.04 24.85
C PRO A 250 -10.12 14.67 23.79
#